data_AF-A0A0B7NK76-F1
#
_entry.id   AF-A0A0B7NK76-F1
#
_cell.length_a   1.000
_cell.length_b   1.000
_cell.length_c   1.000
_cell.angle_alpha   90.00
_cell.angle_beta   90.00
_cell.angle_gamma   90.00
#
_symmetry.space_group_name_H-M   'P 1'
#
loop_
_entity.id
_entity.type
_entity.pdbx_description
1 polymer ?
#
loop_
_entity_poly.entity_id
_entity_poly.type
_entity_poly.pdbx_seq_one_letter_code
_entity_poly.pdbx_strand_id
1 'polypeptide(L)'
;MDPSLAFARSIPSLRTTSVKQLQQKLTFLLAMAAFLRPSDLARIPFASCKIRESDGCLTFVVHAPKEKRKKRRIIKPFTIHPHNSDVELCPVHCFKALKDHPALSARPTGSNLFVKSNLIQQPLSASTLSTWLHRDFISLST
;
A
#
# COMPACT_ATOMS: atom_id res chain seq x y z
N MET A 1 15.01 -1.10 18.22
CA MET A 1 14.01 -0.83 17.17
C MET A 1 14.48 -1.53 15.92
N ASP A 2 13.62 -2.31 15.26
CA ASP A 2 13.95 -2.91 13.97
C ASP A 2 14.27 -1.80 12.93
N PRO A 3 15.40 -1.89 12.19
CA PRO A 3 15.81 -0.88 11.22
C PRO A 3 14.78 -0.59 10.12
N SER A 4 14.09 -1.60 9.59
CA SER A 4 13.03 -1.42 8.60
C SER A 4 11.85 -0.63 9.17
N LEU A 5 11.42 -0.93 10.41
CA LEU A 5 10.37 -0.18 11.09
C LEU A 5 10.80 1.26 11.40
N ALA A 6 12.06 1.48 11.79
CA ALA A 6 12.59 2.82 12.02
C ALA A 6 12.59 3.66 10.74
N PHE A 7 12.98 3.07 9.60
CA PHE A 7 12.93 3.73 8.31
C PHE A 7 11.49 3.98 7.82
N ALA A 8 10.58 3.02 8.00
CA ALA A 8 9.17 3.23 7.69
C ALA A 8 8.57 4.39 8.48
N ARG A 9 8.94 4.51 9.77
CA ARG A 9 8.51 5.60 10.64
C ARG A 9 9.09 6.95 10.23
N SER A 10 10.32 7.00 9.69
CA SER A 10 10.97 8.27 9.34
C SER A 10 10.38 8.96 8.11
N ILE A 11 9.61 8.25 7.28
CA ILE A 11 8.86 8.81 6.16
C ILE A 11 7.54 9.38 6.68
N PRO A 12 7.27 10.70 6.67
CA PRO A 12 6.03 11.24 7.23
C PRO A 12 4.80 10.85 6.41
N SER A 13 3.69 10.52 7.07
CA SER A 13 2.40 10.26 6.41
C SER A 13 1.59 11.54 6.14
N LEU A 14 2.15 12.45 5.33
CA LEU A 14 1.57 13.76 5.01
C LEU A 14 1.26 13.88 3.51
N ARG A 15 0.28 14.73 3.16
CA ARG A 15 -0.06 15.04 1.75
C ARG A 15 1.03 15.81 1.01
N THR A 16 2.04 16.32 1.72
CA THR A 16 3.23 17.00 1.18
C THR A 16 4.41 16.06 0.98
N THR A 17 4.38 14.85 1.56
CA THR A 17 5.39 13.82 1.34
C THR A 17 5.34 13.34 -0.10
N SER A 18 6.50 13.12 -0.71
CA SER A 18 6.55 12.70 -2.12
C SER A 18 5.72 11.43 -2.36
N VAL A 19 5.00 11.38 -3.48
CA VAL A 19 4.17 10.22 -3.87
C VAL A 19 4.98 8.92 -3.83
N LYS A 20 6.24 8.94 -4.29
CA LYS A 20 7.11 7.77 -4.27
C LYS A 20 7.32 7.25 -2.84
N GLN A 21 7.68 8.12 -1.91
CA GLN A 21 7.91 7.74 -0.51
C GLN A 21 6.63 7.27 0.19
N LEU A 22 5.49 7.94 -0.04
CA LEU A 22 4.21 7.48 0.50
C LEU A 22 3.82 6.09 -0.03
N GLN A 23 4.01 5.84 -1.32
CA GLN A 23 3.74 4.53 -1.90
C GLN A 23 4.71 3.47 -1.37
N GLN A 24 6.00 3.77 -1.22
CA GLN A 24 6.99 2.87 -0.61
C GLN A 24 6.59 2.51 0.83
N LYS A 25 6.29 3.52 1.65
CA LYS A 25 5.83 3.35 3.03
C LYS A 25 4.55 2.51 3.09
N LEU A 26 3.52 2.87 2.32
CA LEU A 26 2.26 2.13 2.31
C LEU A 26 2.43 0.69 1.80
N THR A 27 3.31 0.47 0.82
CA THR A 27 3.65 -0.89 0.33
C THR A 27 4.18 -1.74 1.47
N PHE A 28 5.17 -1.22 2.21
CA PHE A 28 5.75 -1.91 3.36
C PHE A 28 4.72 -2.15 4.46
N LEU A 29 3.97 -1.13 4.85
CA LEU A 29 2.96 -1.23 5.93
C LEU A 29 1.85 -2.24 5.60
N LEU A 30 1.35 -2.27 4.35
CA LEU A 30 0.35 -3.27 3.94
C LEU A 30 0.93 -4.68 3.81
N ALA A 31 2.18 -4.81 3.34
CA ALA A 31 2.86 -6.10 3.29
C ALA A 31 2.99 -6.70 4.71
N MET A 32 3.36 -5.87 5.69
CA MET A 32 3.52 -6.32 7.08
C MET A 32 2.18 -6.57 7.78
N ALA A 33 1.18 -5.68 7.60
CA ALA A 33 -0.10 -5.79 8.31
C ALA A 33 -1.02 -6.89 7.76
N ALA A 34 -0.94 -7.21 6.47
CA ALA A 34 -1.80 -8.21 5.81
C ALA A 34 -1.04 -9.36 5.14
N PHE A 35 0.27 -9.48 5.38
CA PHE A 35 1.14 -10.52 4.80
C PHE A 35 1.04 -10.59 3.26
N LEU A 36 0.93 -9.43 2.61
CA LEU A 36 0.74 -9.33 1.16
C LEU A 36 2.07 -9.50 0.41
N ARG A 37 2.05 -10.31 -0.65
CA ARG A 37 3.19 -10.44 -1.56
C ARG A 37 3.25 -9.24 -2.51
N PRO A 38 4.43 -8.94 -3.10
CA PRO A 38 4.53 -7.90 -4.13
C PRO A 38 3.51 -8.05 -5.28
N SER A 39 3.19 -9.29 -5.68
CA SER A 39 2.18 -9.56 -6.71
C SER A 39 0.76 -9.26 -6.28
N ASP A 40 0.46 -9.37 -4.99
CA ASP A 40 -0.87 -9.08 -4.45
C ASP A 40 -1.04 -7.56 -4.34
N LEU A 41 -0.01 -6.86 -3.84
CA LEU A 41 0.05 -5.40 -3.79
C LEU A 41 -0.12 -4.77 -5.19
N ALA A 42 0.53 -5.32 -6.22
CA ALA A 42 0.39 -4.87 -7.60
C ALA A 42 -1.04 -5.01 -8.15
N ARG A 43 -1.89 -5.81 -7.53
CA ARG A 43 -3.23 -6.17 -8.00
C ARG A 43 -4.37 -5.59 -7.15
N ILE A 44 -4.08 -4.60 -6.31
CA ILE A 44 -5.10 -3.86 -5.56
C ILE A 44 -5.68 -2.75 -6.46
N PRO A 45 -6.96 -2.80 -6.87
CA PRO A 45 -7.60 -1.69 -7.56
C PRO A 45 -7.86 -0.54 -6.58
N PHE A 46 -7.50 0.68 -6.95
CA PHE A 46 -7.68 1.85 -6.09
C PHE A 46 -9.14 2.08 -5.73
N ALA A 47 -10.06 1.89 -6.69
CA ALA A 47 -11.50 2.03 -6.49
C ALA A 47 -12.08 1.06 -5.44
N SER A 48 -11.36 -0.03 -5.11
CA SER A 48 -11.78 -0.96 -4.06
C SER A 48 -11.40 -0.50 -2.65
N CYS A 49 -10.47 0.44 -2.52
CA CYS A 49 -9.96 0.90 -1.23
C CYS A 49 -10.92 1.90 -0.58
N LYS A 50 -11.47 1.55 0.59
CA LYS A 50 -12.43 2.39 1.33
C LYS A 50 -12.09 2.44 2.81
N ILE A 51 -12.18 3.62 3.40
CA ILE A 51 -12.18 3.77 4.86
C ILE A 51 -13.63 3.59 5.32
N ARG A 52 -13.87 2.61 6.19
CA ARG A 52 -15.18 2.38 6.79
C ARG A 52 -15.43 3.43 7.87
N GLU A 53 -16.59 4.10 7.81
CA GLU A 53 -16.93 5.19 8.72
C GLU A 53 -17.08 4.73 10.17
N SER A 54 -17.59 3.52 10.39
CA SER A 54 -17.92 3.02 11.74
C SER A 54 -16.70 2.84 12.65
N ASP A 55 -15.54 2.49 12.10
CA ASP A 55 -14.35 2.11 12.87
C ASP A 55 -13.01 2.57 12.26
N GLY A 56 -13.08 3.33 11.17
CA GLY A 56 -11.90 3.85 10.48
C GLY A 56 -11.06 2.78 9.77
N CYS A 57 -11.52 1.52 9.68
CA CYS A 57 -10.76 0.46 9.02
C CYS A 57 -10.60 0.71 7.52
N LEU A 58 -9.41 0.42 6.99
CA LEU A 58 -9.18 0.36 5.55
C LEU A 58 -9.59 -1.01 5.02
N THR A 59 -10.57 -1.01 4.13
CA THR A 59 -11.02 -2.20 3.39
C THR A 59 -10.56 -2.10 1.94
N PHE A 60 -10.15 -3.23 1.35
CA PHE A 60 -9.82 -3.31 -0.08
C PHE A 60 -9.90 -4.77 -0.55
N VAL A 61 -9.81 -4.98 -1.86
CA VAL A 61 -9.68 -6.33 -2.42
C VAL A 61 -8.40 -6.47 -3.24
N VAL A 62 -7.87 -7.68 -3.27
CA VAL A 62 -6.81 -8.08 -4.20
C VAL A 62 -7.45 -8.87 -5.34
N HIS A 63 -7.25 -8.41 -6.57
CA HIS A 63 -7.74 -9.12 -7.75
C HIS A 63 -6.80 -10.25 -8.15
N ALA A 64 -7.34 -11.45 -8.34
CA ALA A 64 -6.60 -12.61 -8.84
C ALA A 64 -5.25 -12.81 -8.12
N PRO A 65 -5.19 -12.97 -6.79
CA PRO A 65 -3.93 -13.29 -6.10
C PRO A 65 -3.34 -14.60 -6.67
N LYS A 66 -2.07 -14.89 -6.36
CA LYS A 66 -1.45 -16.17 -6.80
C LYS A 66 -2.20 -17.41 -6.28
N GLU A 67 -2.88 -17.26 -5.15
CA GLU A 67 -3.80 -18.24 -4.58
C GLU A 67 -4.96 -18.53 -5.54
N LYS A 68 -5.23 -19.82 -5.79
CA LYS A 68 -6.39 -20.29 -6.57
C LYS A 68 -7.34 -21.04 -5.65
N ARG A 69 -8.65 -20.84 -5.80
CA ARG A 69 -9.67 -21.67 -5.14
C ARG A 69 -10.42 -22.47 -6.20
N LYS A 70 -10.44 -23.79 -6.08
CA LYS A 70 -11.00 -24.70 -7.11
C LYS A 70 -10.45 -24.40 -8.52
N LYS A 71 -9.13 -24.17 -8.62
CA LYS A 71 -8.41 -23.78 -9.86
C LYS A 71 -8.85 -22.45 -10.50
N ARG A 72 -9.74 -21.67 -9.87
CA ARG A 72 -10.18 -20.35 -10.36
C ARG A 72 -9.47 -19.22 -9.63
N ARG A 73 -9.28 -18.09 -10.32
CA ARG A 73 -8.82 -16.83 -9.72
C ARG A 73 -9.90 -16.34 -8.74
N ILE A 74 -9.47 -15.85 -7.59
CA ILE A 74 -10.36 -15.29 -6.57
C ILE A 74 -10.22 -13.77 -6.49
N ILE A 75 -11.22 -13.12 -5.92
CA ILE A 75 -11.10 -11.78 -5.36
C ILE A 75 -11.00 -11.98 -3.85
N LYS A 76 -9.94 -11.48 -3.23
CA LYS A 76 -9.69 -11.68 -1.79
C LYS A 76 -9.85 -10.35 -1.05
N PRO A 77 -10.84 -10.22 -0.15
CA PRO A 77 -11.01 -9.01 0.65
C PRO A 77 -10.01 -8.95 1.81
N PHE A 78 -9.62 -7.74 2.18
CA PHE A 78 -8.75 -7.44 3.31
C PHE A 78 -9.34 -6.29 4.12
N THR A 79 -9.11 -6.32 5.43
CA THR A 79 -9.46 -5.25 6.36
C THR A 79 -8.24 -4.96 7.22
N ILE A 80 -7.83 -3.70 7.29
CA ILE A 80 -6.71 -3.21 8.10
C ILE A 80 -7.28 -2.26 9.14
N HIS A 81 -7.03 -2.57 10.40
CA HIS A 81 -7.41 -1.71 11.52
C HIS A 81 -6.44 -0.53 11.64
N PRO A 82 -6.91 0.66 12.06
CA PRO A 82 -6.01 1.76 12.37
C PRO A 82 -5.11 1.39 13.57
N HIS A 83 -3.81 1.68 13.45
CA HIS A 83 -2.85 1.52 14.54
C HIS A 83 -2.82 2.81 15.36
N ASN A 84 -3.55 2.84 16.48
CA ASN A 84 -3.72 4.06 17.28
C ASN A 84 -2.49 4.40 18.17
N SER A 85 -1.63 3.42 18.45
CA SER A 85 -0.44 3.60 19.29
C SER A 85 0.71 4.31 18.57
N ASP A 86 0.80 4.19 17.25
CA ASP A 86 1.84 4.81 16.43
C ASP A 86 1.26 5.19 15.06
N VAL A 87 0.89 6.47 14.94
CA VAL A 87 0.26 7.02 13.73
C VAL A 87 1.20 6.97 12.53
N GLU A 88 2.51 7.08 12.74
CA GLU A 88 3.49 7.00 11.64
C GLU A 88 3.69 5.56 11.16
N LEU A 89 3.35 4.54 11.93
CA LEU A 89 3.30 3.15 11.49
C LEU A 89 1.89 2.66 11.17
N CYS A 90 0.91 3.57 11.06
CA CYS A 90 -0.47 3.23 10.75
C CYS A 90 -0.70 3.16 9.23
N PRO A 91 -1.01 1.98 8.65
CA PRO A 91 -1.27 1.86 7.22
C PRO A 91 -2.50 2.67 6.78
N VAL A 92 -3.53 2.75 7.64
CA VAL A 92 -4.74 3.53 7.40
C VAL A 92 -4.42 5.02 7.27
N HIS A 93 -3.57 5.55 8.16
CA HIS A 93 -3.16 6.95 8.13
C HIS A 93 -2.33 7.26 6.89
N CYS A 94 -1.35 6.41 6.57
CA CYS A 94 -0.55 6.54 5.35
C CYS A 94 -1.41 6.46 4.08
N PHE A 95 -2.43 5.59 4.06
CA PHE A 95 -3.37 5.49 2.94
C PHE A 95 -4.18 6.77 2.75
N LYS A 96 -4.70 7.39 3.84
CA LYS A 96 -5.42 8.67 3.75
C LYS A 96 -4.54 9.75 3.12
N ALA A 97 -3.28 9.87 3.56
CA ALA A 97 -2.33 10.81 2.98
C ALA A 97 -2.09 10.57 1.48
N LEU A 98 -1.96 9.29 1.05
CA LEU A 98 -1.77 8.93 -0.35
C LEU A 98 -3.03 9.20 -1.19
N LYS A 99 -4.21 8.83 -0.67
CA LYS A 99 -5.52 9.00 -1.33
C LYS A 99 -5.79 10.47 -1.63
N ASP A 100 -5.48 11.34 -0.68
CA ASP A 100 -5.80 12.78 -0.75
C ASP A 100 -4.62 13.60 -1.31
N HIS A 101 -3.58 12.94 -1.84
CA HIS A 101 -2.38 13.61 -2.34
C HIS A 101 -2.68 14.37 -3.65
N PRO A 102 -2.36 15.68 -3.76
CA PRO A 102 -2.70 16.50 -4.93
C PRO A 102 -2.19 15.96 -6.26
N ALA A 103 -0.96 15.46 -6.31
CA ALA A 103 -0.37 14.86 -7.52
C ALA A 103 -1.08 13.57 -8.02
N LEU A 104 -1.99 13.00 -7.22
CA LEU A 104 -2.77 11.81 -7.58
C LEU A 104 -4.24 12.14 -7.88
N SER A 105 -4.64 13.42 -7.85
CA SER A 105 -6.01 13.86 -8.13
C SER A 105 -6.49 13.48 -9.54
N ALA A 106 -5.61 13.53 -10.54
CA ALA A 106 -5.93 13.21 -11.95
C ALA A 106 -5.81 11.71 -12.27
N ARG A 107 -5.86 10.83 -11.27
CA ARG A 107 -5.70 9.39 -11.46
C ARG A 107 -6.94 8.79 -12.18
N PRO A 108 -6.76 7.90 -13.17
CA PRO A 108 -7.89 7.24 -13.85
C PRO A 108 -8.75 6.37 -12.92
N THR A 109 -10.06 6.27 -13.21
CA THR A 109 -11.04 5.50 -12.43
C THR A 109 -10.70 4.00 -12.29
N GLY A 110 -9.98 3.43 -13.26
CA GLY A 110 -9.55 2.01 -13.26
C GLY A 110 -8.14 1.75 -12.75
N SER A 111 -7.51 2.72 -12.10
CA SER A 111 -6.12 2.63 -11.63
C SER A 111 -5.91 1.64 -10.49
N ASN A 112 -4.70 1.09 -10.41
CA ASN A 112 -4.23 0.35 -9.23
C ASN A 112 -3.89 1.31 -8.09
N LEU A 113 -3.85 0.78 -6.86
CA LEU A 113 -3.46 1.55 -5.68
C LEU A 113 -2.08 2.19 -5.85
N PHE A 114 -1.13 1.42 -6.38
CA PHE A 114 0.25 1.85 -6.61
C PHE A 114 0.50 2.12 -8.09
N VAL A 115 0.97 3.33 -8.39
CA VAL A 115 1.22 3.83 -9.75
C VAL A 115 2.63 4.41 -9.89
N LYS A 116 3.13 4.58 -11.10
CA LYS A 116 4.41 5.27 -11.31
C LYS A 116 4.26 6.74 -10.91
N SER A 117 5.16 7.25 -10.08
CA SER A 117 5.07 8.64 -9.57
C SER A 117 5.23 9.70 -10.66
N ASN A 118 5.94 9.38 -11.74
CA ASN A 118 6.09 10.23 -12.93
C ASN A 118 5.04 9.95 -14.02
N LEU A 119 4.24 8.89 -13.89
CA LEU A 119 3.25 8.49 -14.89
C LEU A 119 2.08 7.76 -14.21
N ILE A 120 1.23 8.54 -13.55
CA ILE A 120 0.17 8.06 -12.64
C ILE A 120 -0.90 7.17 -13.32
N GLN A 121 -0.92 7.12 -14.65
CA GLN A 121 -1.78 6.25 -15.44
C GLN A 121 -1.26 4.81 -15.50
N GLN A 122 0.02 4.59 -15.22
CA GLN A 122 0.64 3.26 -15.27
C GLN A 122 0.78 2.66 -13.88
N PRO A 123 0.34 1.40 -13.67
CA PRO A 123 0.53 0.71 -12.41
C PRO A 123 2.01 0.38 -12.17
N LEU A 124 2.38 0.23 -10.90
CA LEU A 124 3.67 -0.38 -10.55
C LEU A 124 3.64 -1.89 -10.81
N SER A 125 4.76 -2.42 -11.30
CA SER A 125 4.93 -3.86 -11.44
C SER A 125 5.19 -4.51 -10.08
N ALA A 126 4.91 -5.81 -10.00
CA ALA A 126 5.27 -6.62 -8.83
C ALA A 126 6.80 -6.62 -8.58
N SER A 127 7.62 -6.50 -9.64
CA SER A 127 9.08 -6.41 -9.49
C SER A 127 9.51 -5.10 -8.82
N THR A 128 8.92 -3.95 -9.19
CA THR A 128 9.22 -2.67 -8.52
C THR A 128 8.82 -2.71 -7.05
N LEU A 129 7.64 -3.23 -6.73
CA LEU A 129 7.18 -3.37 -5.35
C LEU A 129 8.09 -4.34 -4.56
N SER A 130 8.56 -5.41 -5.20
CA SER A 130 9.53 -6.34 -4.62
C SER A 130 10.85 -5.64 -4.32
N THR A 131 11.37 -4.83 -5.24
CA THR A 131 12.59 -4.04 -5.02
C THR A 131 12.42 -3.12 -3.82
N TRP A 132 11.30 -2.41 -3.71
CA TRP A 132 11.04 -1.56 -2.55
C TRP A 132 11.06 -2.35 -1.25
N LEU A 133 10.31 -3.44 -1.16
CA LEU A 133 10.27 -4.26 0.06
C LEU A 133 11.65 -4.82 0.43
N HIS A 134 12.36 -5.41 -0.53
CA HIS A 134 13.62 -6.10 -0.24
C HIS A 134 14.81 -5.17 -0.07
N ARG A 135 14.97 -4.19 -0.96
CA ARG A 135 16.16 -3.32 -1.01
C ARG A 135 16.02 -2.06 -0.17
N ASP A 136 14.81 -1.52 -0.05
CA ASP A 136 14.63 -0.24 0.65
C ASP A 136 14.26 -0.47 2.12
N PHE A 137 13.70 -1.63 2.47
CA PHE A 137 13.27 -1.95 3.84
C PHE A 137 14.00 -3.16 4.42
N ILE A 138 13.79 -4.37 3.87
CA ILE A 138 14.24 -5.62 4.51
C ILE A 138 15.77 -5.68 4.62
N SER A 139 16.52 -5.21 3.62
CA SER A 139 17.98 -5.20 3.66
C SER A 139 18.57 -4.30 4.76
N LEU A 140 17.75 -3.46 5.41
CA LEU A 140 18.20 -2.68 6.57
C LEU A 140 18.30 -3.54 7.83
N SER A 141 17.61 -4.68 7.86
CA SER A 141 17.52 -5.60 9.01
C SER A 141 18.28 -6.91 8.79
N THR A 142 19.01 -7.07 7.68
CA THR A 142 19.83 -8.25 7.33
C THR A 142 21.28 -7.85 7.14
#